data_AF-A0A438CSY1-F1
#
_entry.id   AF-A0A438CSY1-F1
#
_cell.length_a   1.000
_cell.length_b   1.000
_cell.length_c   1.000
_cell.angle_alpha   90.00
_cell.angle_beta   90.00
_cell.angle_gamma   90.00
#
_symmetry.space_group_name_H-M   'P 1'
#
loop_
_entity.id
_entity.type
_entity.pdbx_description
1 polymer ?
#
loop_
_entity_poly.entity_id
_entity_poly.type
_entity_poly.pdbx_seq_one_letter_code
_entity_poly.pdbx_strand_id
1 'polypeptide(L)'
;MYIKTKISVGIHGSIKQHENVCELLKAIDGQFVTSDKALASTLIMKFTSLKLTDIKGVHEHIMEMRDIVAQLKKLEVEMFESFLVHFILNTLLP
;
A
#
# COMPACT_ATOMS: atom_id res chain seq x y z
N MET A 1 29.23 10.00 13.14
CA MET A 1 29.28 8.84 12.22
C MET A 1 29.13 9.29 10.79
N TYR A 2 29.93 8.75 9.86
CA TYR A 2 29.85 9.13 8.43
C TYR A 2 28.47 8.89 7.82
N ILE A 3 27.79 7.79 8.19
CA ILE A 3 26.46 7.44 7.66
C ILE A 3 25.40 8.53 7.90
N LYS A 4 25.48 9.26 9.03
CA LYS A 4 24.54 10.36 9.35
C LYS A 4 24.62 11.50 8.32
N THR A 5 25.80 11.74 7.76
CA THR A 5 26.01 12.78 6.74
C THR A 5 25.42 12.40 5.37
N LYS A 6 25.06 11.12 5.18
CA LYS A 6 24.43 10.61 3.95
C LYS A 6 22.90 10.56 4.03
N ILE A 7 22.33 10.76 5.23
CA ILE A 7 20.88 10.82 5.43
C ILE A 7 20.40 12.23 5.05
N SER A 8 19.37 12.31 4.20
CA SER A 8 18.76 13.59 3.80
C SER A 8 18.19 14.34 5.01
N VAL A 9 18.30 15.66 5.01
CA VAL A 9 17.83 16.54 6.11
C VAL A 9 16.33 16.35 6.41
N GLY A 10 15.50 16.10 5.39
CA GLY A 10 14.06 15.85 5.58
C GLY A 10 13.74 14.55 6.32
N ILE A 11 14.65 13.56 6.24
CA ILE A 11 14.55 12.28 6.95
C ILE A 11 15.20 12.40 8.33
N HIS A 12 16.26 13.21 8.44
CA HIS A 12 17.02 13.39 9.67
C HIS A 12 16.18 13.87 10.86
N GLY A 13 15.15 14.69 10.62
CA GLY A 13 14.25 15.18 11.66
C GLY A 13 13.22 14.17 12.16
N SER A 14 12.95 13.11 11.38
CA SER A 14 11.95 12.09 11.72
C SER A 14 12.54 10.87 12.44
N ILE A 15 13.87 10.76 12.55
CA ILE A 15 14.55 9.61 13.18
C ILE A 15 15.32 10.07 14.41
N LYS A 16 15.20 9.33 15.52
CA LYS A 16 16.02 9.56 16.71
C LYS A 16 17.51 9.35 16.38
N GLN A 17 18.34 10.25 16.87
CA GLN A 17 19.78 10.18 16.65
C GLN A 17 20.41 9.14 17.59
N HIS A 18 21.12 8.18 17.01
CA HIS A 18 21.88 7.17 17.75
C HIS A 18 23.37 7.28 17.45
N GLU A 19 24.23 7.05 18.43
CA GLU A 19 25.69 7.01 18.24
C GLU A 19 26.16 5.65 17.68
N ASN A 20 25.36 4.60 17.86
CA ASN A 20 25.61 3.27 17.36
C ASN A 20 24.97 3.06 15.96
N VAL A 21 25.72 2.42 15.03
CA VAL A 21 25.23 2.15 13.66
C VAL A 21 24.01 1.25 13.67
N CYS A 22 24.04 0.19 14.48
CA CYS A 22 23.01 -0.83 14.53
C CYS A 22 21.71 -0.24 15.08
N GLU A 23 21.79 0.61 16.10
CA GLU A 23 20.62 1.32 16.63
C GLU A 23 20.07 2.35 15.64
N LEU A 24 20.93 3.09 14.95
CA LEU A 24 20.50 4.04 13.92
C LEU A 24 19.76 3.32 12.78
N LEU A 25 20.28 2.17 12.33
CA LEU A 25 19.62 1.35 11.30
C LEU A 25 18.28 0.80 11.79
N LYS A 26 18.18 0.33 13.03
CA LYS A 26 16.89 -0.10 13.61
C LYS A 26 15.90 1.06 13.75
N ALA A 27 16.37 2.26 14.07
CA ALA A 27 15.53 3.45 14.16
C ALA A 27 15.03 3.89 12.77
N ILE A 28 15.90 3.82 11.74
CA ILE A 28 15.49 4.02 10.35
C ILE A 28 14.46 2.97 9.94
N ASP A 29 14.76 1.68 10.15
CA ASP A 29 13.87 0.59 9.79
C ASP A 29 12.51 0.74 10.49
N GLY A 30 12.49 0.95 11.81
CA GLY A 30 11.27 1.20 12.58
C GLY A 30 10.46 2.43 12.15
N GLN A 31 11.13 3.51 11.73
CA GLN A 31 10.46 4.74 11.28
C GLN A 31 9.86 4.60 9.86
N PHE A 32 10.49 3.79 9.01
CA PHE A 32 10.14 3.61 7.60
C PHE A 32 9.59 2.23 7.26
N VAL A 33 9.26 1.41 8.27
CA VAL A 33 8.44 0.21 8.09
C VAL A 33 7.18 0.67 7.37
N THR A 34 6.98 0.16 6.16
CA THR A 34 5.70 0.24 5.46
C THR A 34 4.65 -0.31 6.41
N SER A 35 3.87 0.60 6.99
CA SER A 35 2.78 0.18 7.87
C SER A 35 1.81 -0.63 7.04
N ASP A 36 1.45 -1.84 7.49
CA ASP A 36 0.40 -2.65 6.88
C ASP A 36 -0.88 -1.83 6.66
N LYS A 37 -1.15 -0.85 7.55
CA LYS A 37 -2.25 0.12 7.40
C LYS A 37 -2.09 1.07 6.22
N ALA A 38 -0.87 1.54 5.95
CA ALA A 38 -0.58 2.42 4.81
C ALA A 38 -0.64 1.63 3.49
N LEU A 39 -0.15 0.38 3.49
CA LEU A 39 -0.29 -0.54 2.36
C LEU A 39 -1.77 -0.86 2.09
N ALA A 40 -2.54 -1.19 3.13
CA ALA A 40 -3.97 -1.43 3.02
C ALA A 40 -4.70 -0.18 2.48
N SER A 41 -4.38 1.01 3.00
CA SER A 41 -4.95 2.27 2.51
C SER A 41 -4.65 2.53 1.03
N THR A 42 -3.42 2.23 0.60
CA THR A 42 -3.01 2.34 -0.81
C THR A 42 -3.78 1.36 -1.70
N LEU A 43 -3.93 0.11 -1.25
CA LEU A 43 -4.71 -0.91 -1.96
C LEU A 43 -6.20 -0.57 -2.02
N ILE A 44 -6.79 -0.05 -0.93
CA ILE A 44 -8.18 0.45 -0.91
C ILE A 44 -8.36 1.62 -1.88
N MET A 45 -7.41 2.56 -1.91
CA MET A 45 -7.44 3.68 -2.86
C MET A 45 -7.37 3.16 -4.30
N LYS A 46 -6.48 2.21 -4.58
CA LYS A 46 -6.40 1.58 -5.91
C LYS A 46 -7.70 0.86 -6.26
N PHE A 47 -8.25 0.07 -5.34
CA PHE A 47 -9.50 -0.67 -5.53
C PHE A 47 -10.68 0.26 -5.86
N THR A 48 -10.82 1.35 -5.11
CA THR A 48 -11.95 2.29 -5.23
C THR A 48 -11.85 3.20 -6.46
N SER A 49 -10.64 3.50 -6.92
CA SER A 49 -10.39 4.31 -8.12
C SER A 49 -10.35 3.50 -9.42
N LEU A 50 -10.25 2.16 -9.34
CA LEU A 50 -10.16 1.31 -10.52
C LEU A 50 -11.49 1.30 -11.28
N LYS A 51 -11.46 1.87 -12.49
CA LYS A 51 -12.57 1.88 -13.45
C LYS A 51 -12.18 1.12 -14.70
N LEU A 52 -13.17 0.50 -15.34
CA LEU A 52 -12.95 -0.05 -16.68
C LEU A 52 -12.56 1.10 -17.62
N THR A 53 -11.54 0.86 -18.44
CA THR A 53 -11.07 1.82 -19.44
C THR A 53 -11.22 1.19 -20.81
N ASP A 54 -11.36 2.00 -21.86
CA ASP A 54 -11.55 1.52 -23.24
C ASP A 54 -10.42 0.60 -23.75
N ILE A 55 -9.26 0.62 -23.08
CA ILE A 55 -8.07 -0.16 -23.43
C ILE A 55 -8.06 -1.53 -22.74
N LYS A 56 -8.65 -1.65 -21.55
CA LYS A 56 -8.62 -2.89 -20.74
C LYS A 56 -9.89 -3.71 -20.94
N GLY A 57 -9.73 -5.01 -21.14
CA GLY A 57 -10.87 -5.93 -21.20
C GLY A 57 -11.54 -6.12 -19.85
N VAL A 58 -12.84 -6.46 -19.87
CA VAL A 58 -13.63 -6.79 -18.65
C VAL A 58 -12.95 -7.90 -17.83
N HIS A 59 -12.41 -8.92 -18.49
CA HIS A 59 -11.71 -10.02 -17.83
C HIS A 59 -10.46 -9.54 -17.07
N GLU A 60 -9.66 -8.69 -17.69
CA GLU A 60 -8.43 -8.13 -17.08
C GLU A 60 -8.76 -7.24 -15.89
N HIS A 61 -9.82 -6.44 -16.01
CA HIS A 61 -10.33 -5.59 -14.94
C HIS A 61 -10.78 -6.41 -13.73
N ILE A 62 -11.56 -7.48 -13.94
CA ILE A 62 -12.00 -8.39 -12.87
C ILE A 62 -10.81 -9.07 -12.21
N MET A 63 -9.83 -9.53 -13.00
CA MET A 63 -8.62 -10.16 -12.46
C MET A 63 -7.79 -9.19 -11.61
N GLU A 64 -7.66 -7.92 -12.03
CA GLU A 64 -6.97 -6.90 -11.23
C GLU A 64 -7.71 -6.60 -9.92
N MET A 65 -9.04 -6.50 -9.95
CA MET A 65 -9.84 -6.33 -8.73
C MET A 65 -9.70 -7.50 -7.77
N ARG A 66 -9.74 -8.73 -8.29
CA ARG A 66 -9.55 -9.95 -7.50
C ARG A 66 -8.17 -9.98 -6.84
N ASP A 67 -7.12 -9.61 -7.57
CA ASP A 67 -5.76 -9.59 -7.03
C ASP A 67 -5.63 -8.58 -5.88
N ILE A 68 -6.19 -7.38 -6.04
CA ILE A 68 -6.20 -6.35 -4.97
C ILE A 68 -6.92 -6.88 -3.72
N VAL A 69 -8.09 -7.52 -3.88
CA VAL A 69 -8.82 -8.11 -2.74
C VAL A 69 -8.02 -9.22 -2.07
N ALA A 70 -7.32 -10.06 -2.83
CA ALA A 70 -6.47 -11.10 -2.26
C ALA A 70 -5.28 -10.51 -1.46
N GLN A 71 -4.71 -9.40 -1.91
CA GLN A 71 -3.69 -8.66 -1.17
C GLN A 71 -4.26 -8.02 0.10
N LEU A 72 -5.44 -7.42 0.04
CA LEU A 72 -6.12 -6.85 1.21
C LEU A 72 -6.43 -7.91 2.27
N LYS A 73 -6.85 -9.11 1.86
CA LYS A 73 -7.09 -10.23 2.77
C LYS A 73 -5.83 -10.67 3.53
N LYS A 74 -4.65 -10.60 2.91
CA LYS A 74 -3.36 -10.87 3.58
C LYS A 74 -3.03 -9.82 4.65
N LEU A 75 -3.61 -8.63 4.56
CA LEU A 75 -3.49 -7.53 5.53
C LEU A 75 -4.68 -7.49 6.51
N GLU A 76 -5.42 -8.60 6.65
CA GLU A 76 -6.60 -8.72 7.52
C GLU A 76 -7.76 -7.76 7.17
N VAL A 77 -7.77 -7.20 5.95
CA VAL A 77 -8.88 -6.42 5.41
C VAL A 77 -9.78 -7.35 4.61
N GLU A 78 -10.82 -7.86 5.26
CA GLU A 78 -11.83 -8.69 4.61
C GLU A 78 -13.00 -7.87 4.05
N MET A 79 -13.52 -8.34 2.92
CA MET A 79 -14.66 -7.75 2.23
C MET A 79 -15.74 -8.81 2.04
N PHE A 80 -17.00 -8.43 2.25
CA PHE A 80 -18.12 -9.31 1.95
C PHE A 80 -18.19 -9.59 0.45
N GLU A 81 -18.38 -10.86 0.09
CA GLU A 81 -18.45 -11.29 -1.30
C GLU A 81 -19.60 -10.59 -2.05
N SER A 82 -20.75 -10.40 -1.39
CA SER A 82 -21.89 -9.65 -1.95
C SER A 82 -21.50 -8.21 -2.31
N PHE A 83 -20.81 -7.51 -1.40
CA PHE A 83 -20.31 -6.16 -1.68
C PHE A 83 -19.33 -6.17 -2.85
N LEU A 84 -18.40 -7.11 -2.88
CA LEU A 84 -17.38 -7.20 -3.94
C LEU A 84 -18.01 -7.39 -5.32
N VAL A 85 -18.97 -8.31 -5.45
CA VAL A 85 -19.68 -8.56 -6.71
C VAL A 85 -20.39 -7.30 -7.18
N HIS A 86 -21.17 -6.64 -6.30
CA HIS A 86 -21.85 -5.39 -6.65
C HIS A 86 -20.88 -4.26 -7.00
N PHE A 87 -19.76 -4.17 -6.28
CA PHE A 87 -18.75 -3.15 -6.53
C PHE A 87 -18.08 -3.33 -7.90
N ILE A 88 -17.63 -4.55 -8.20
CA ILE A 88 -17.04 -4.89 -9.51
C ILE A 88 -18.01 -4.51 -10.63
N LEU A 89 -19.27 -4.92 -10.54
CA LEU A 89 -20.29 -4.58 -11.54
C LEU A 89 -20.44 -3.07 -11.73
N ASN A 90 -20.46 -2.29 -10.64
CA ASN A 90 -20.54 -0.82 -10.69
C ASN A 90 -19.31 -0.14 -11.31
N THR A 91 -18.20 -0.85 -11.48
CA THR A 91 -16.99 -0.32 -12.15
C THR A 91 -16.87 -0.71 -13.62
N LEU A 92 -17.71 -1.66 -14.07
CA LEU A 92 -17.85 -2.05 -15.47
C LEU A 92 -18.88 -1.19 -16.21
N LEU A 93 -19.78 -0.54 -15.48
CA LEU A 93 -20.78 0.37 -16.04
C LEU A 93 -20.08 1.68 -16.46
N PRO A 94 -20.34 2.20 -17.68
CA PRO A 94 -19.88 3.51 -18.13
C PRO A 94 -20.33 4.66 -17.22
#